data_AF-A0A951W6H5-F1
#
_entry.id   AF-A0A951W6H5-F1
#
_cell.length_a   1.000
_cell.length_b   1.000
_cell.length_c   1.000
_cell.angle_alpha   90.00
_cell.angle_beta   90.00
_cell.angle_gamma   90.00
#
_symmetry.space_group_name_H-M   'P 1'
#
loop_
_entity.id
_entity.type
_entity.pdbx_description
1 polymer ?
#
loop_
_entity_poly.entity_id
_entity_poly.type
_entity_poly.pdbx_seq_one_letter_code
_entity_poly.pdbx_strand_id
1 'polypeptide(L)'
;MSNPFFDHPILNSPYVAPQRHWELDGHGQPTQKIIESRRRAEFITPIPKPKKRKKTARQEEFVFDEGMGLSTRTQQYDLTSIINEVRGHVDAWRSLPNPSQWQVTPETARLLQHWRHHKFGDIRPFFCQVEAVETAIWLTEVAPQSRHGKGPLDHLARANLDANPELMRLALKLATGAGKTTVMAMLIAWQTVNAVRRPGSRHFTRGFLVCTPGLTIRDRLRVLQPNDPDSYYKDRELVPG
;
A
#
# COMPACT_ATOMS: atom_id res chain seq x y z
N MET A 1 16.88 -22.55 25.39
CA MET A 1 17.52 -21.52 24.54
C MET A 1 16.43 -20.52 24.19
N SER A 2 16.60 -19.25 24.54
CA SER A 2 15.70 -18.17 24.11
C SER A 2 15.74 -18.08 22.59
N ASN A 3 14.59 -17.93 21.95
CA ASN A 3 14.51 -17.67 20.51
C ASN A 3 14.02 -16.24 20.35
N PRO A 4 14.93 -15.26 20.16
CA PRO A 4 14.59 -13.84 20.13
C PRO A 4 13.50 -13.49 19.11
N PHE A 5 13.36 -14.28 18.04
CA PHE A 5 12.29 -14.10 17.06
C PHE A 5 10.91 -14.38 17.65
N PHE A 6 10.74 -15.44 18.44
CA PHE A 6 9.44 -15.78 19.03
C PHE A 6 9.14 -14.91 20.26
N ASP A 7 10.17 -14.48 20.97
CA ASP A 7 10.03 -13.58 22.12
C ASP A 7 9.67 -12.15 21.64
N HIS A 8 10.28 -11.70 20.53
CA HIS A 8 10.09 -10.35 19.97
C HIS A 8 9.91 -10.36 18.43
N PRO A 9 8.78 -10.89 17.92
CA PRO A 9 8.57 -11.02 16.48
C PRO A 9 8.39 -9.67 15.76
N ILE A 10 7.93 -8.64 16.48
CA ILE A 10 7.64 -7.31 15.94
C ILE A 10 8.75 -6.34 16.36
N LEU A 11 9.56 -5.89 15.39
CA LEU A 11 10.72 -5.02 15.62
C LEU A 11 10.46 -3.51 15.46
N ASN A 12 9.33 -3.15 14.83
CA ASN A 12 9.04 -1.79 14.41
C ASN A 12 7.71 -1.31 14.98
N SER A 13 7.63 -0.01 15.24
CA SER A 13 6.36 0.65 15.54
C SER A 13 5.48 0.71 14.28
N PRO A 14 4.15 0.53 14.39
CA PRO A 14 3.24 0.62 13.24
C PRO A 14 3.05 2.06 12.72
N TYR A 15 3.57 3.06 13.43
CA TYR A 15 3.38 4.48 13.14
C TYR A 15 4.55 5.13 12.41
N VAL A 16 5.68 4.44 12.28
CA VAL A 16 6.88 4.95 11.60
C VAL A 16 7.27 4.02 10.47
N ALA A 17 8.06 4.54 9.52
CA ALA A 17 8.62 3.72 8.48
C ALA A 17 9.43 2.56 9.10
N PRO A 18 9.23 1.30 8.67
CA PRO A 18 9.97 0.17 9.22
C PRO A 18 11.45 0.31 8.89
N GLN A 19 12.30 0.21 9.90
CA GLN A 19 13.75 0.39 9.77
C GLN A 19 14.52 -0.92 9.94
N ARG A 20 13.87 -1.96 10.46
CA ARG A 20 14.51 -3.25 10.77
C ARG A 20 13.65 -4.42 10.39
N HIS A 21 14.26 -5.55 10.08
CA HIS A 21 13.53 -6.81 9.92
C HIS A 21 14.38 -8.02 10.31
N TRP A 22 13.71 -9.10 10.68
CA TRP A 22 14.35 -10.40 10.85
C TRP A 22 14.80 -10.94 9.48
N GLU A 23 16.06 -11.32 9.37
CA GLU A 23 16.59 -12.06 8.22
C GLU A 23 15.89 -13.42 8.14
N LEU A 24 15.47 -13.77 6.93
CA LEU A 24 14.91 -15.08 6.62
C LEU A 24 15.90 -15.84 5.75
N ASP A 25 16.08 -17.13 6.00
CA ASP A 25 16.84 -18.00 5.12
C ASP A 25 16.10 -18.23 3.77
N GLY A 26 16.74 -18.95 2.84
CA GLY A 26 16.13 -19.29 1.55
C GLY A 26 14.89 -20.19 1.63
N HIS A 27 14.46 -20.56 2.82
CA HIS A 27 13.23 -21.29 3.09
C HIS A 27 12.20 -20.47 3.88
N GLY A 28 12.46 -19.17 4.09
CA GLY A 28 11.59 -18.27 4.83
C GLY A 28 11.66 -18.43 6.35
N GLN A 29 12.66 -19.14 6.90
CA GLN A 29 12.81 -19.31 8.35
C GLN A 29 13.67 -18.20 8.96
N PRO A 30 13.30 -17.65 10.12
CA PRO A 30 14.09 -16.62 10.79
C PRO A 30 15.47 -17.14 11.22
N THR A 31 16.53 -16.45 10.80
CA THR A 31 17.92 -16.78 11.18
C THR A 31 18.31 -16.19 12.54
N GLN A 32 17.38 -15.51 13.21
CA GLN A 32 17.58 -14.73 14.44
C GLN A 32 18.55 -13.55 14.28
N LYS A 33 18.89 -13.17 13.04
CA LYS A 33 19.64 -11.94 12.75
C LYS A 33 18.68 -10.80 12.40
N ILE A 34 18.99 -9.61 12.89
CA ILE A 34 18.28 -8.39 12.54
C ILE A 34 19.05 -7.68 11.44
N ILE A 35 18.36 -7.29 10.38
CA ILE A 35 18.87 -6.43 9.32
C ILE A 35 18.34 -5.02 9.55
N GLU A 36 19.25 -4.04 9.60
CA GLU A 36 19.00 -2.62 9.81
C GLU A 36 18.53 -1.92 8.52
N SER A 37 17.49 -2.47 7.90
CA SER A 37 16.80 -1.82 6.78
C SER A 37 15.34 -2.24 6.69
N ARG A 38 14.55 -1.50 5.91
CA ARG A 38 13.21 -1.93 5.51
C ARG A 38 13.32 -3.20 4.66
N ARG A 39 12.54 -4.23 5.00
CA ARG A 39 12.44 -5.44 4.18
C ARG A 39 11.95 -5.07 2.77
N ARG A 40 12.71 -5.47 1.74
CA ARG A 40 12.29 -5.34 0.35
C ARG A 40 11.03 -6.16 0.10
N ALA A 41 10.19 -5.72 -0.83
CA ALA A 41 9.15 -6.61 -1.33
C ALA A 41 9.85 -7.77 -2.04
N GLU A 42 9.48 -9.00 -1.69
CA GLU A 42 9.91 -10.26 -2.32
C GLU A 42 8.77 -11.28 -2.19
N PHE A 43 8.52 -12.06 -3.24
CA PHE A 43 7.57 -13.17 -3.18
C PHE A 43 8.32 -14.44 -2.78
N ILE A 44 8.27 -14.76 -1.50
CA ILE A 44 8.80 -16.02 -0.98
C ILE A 44 7.65 -17.02 -0.99
N THR A 45 7.67 -18.02 -1.88
CA THR A 45 6.71 -19.13 -1.83
C THR A 45 7.09 -20.04 -0.66
N PRO A 46 6.35 -20.06 0.46
CA PRO A 46 6.67 -20.93 1.57
C PRO A 46 6.15 -22.31 1.22
N ILE A 47 6.95 -23.14 0.54
CA ILE A 47 6.59 -24.54 0.30
C ILE A 47 6.90 -25.31 1.61
N PRO A 48 5.89 -25.82 2.34
CA PRO A 48 6.15 -26.66 3.51
C PRO A 48 6.81 -27.95 3.02
N LYS A 49 8.02 -28.27 3.53
CA LYS A 49 8.68 -29.54 3.16
C LYS A 49 7.84 -30.71 3.68
N PRO A 50 7.48 -31.70 2.84
CA PRO A 50 6.94 -32.96 3.35
C PRO A 50 7.99 -33.62 4.24
N LYS A 51 7.58 -34.09 5.42
CA LYS A 51 8.47 -34.60 6.50
C LYS A 51 9.34 -35.82 6.12
N LYS A 52 9.25 -36.37 4.91
CA LYS A 52 10.04 -37.54 4.45
C LYS A 52 10.73 -37.24 3.12
N ARG A 53 12.05 -37.09 3.14
CA ARG A 53 12.92 -37.02 1.94
C ARG A 53 13.38 -38.43 1.56
N LYS A 54 12.83 -39.02 0.49
CA LYS A 54 13.57 -40.04 -0.29
C LYS A 54 14.37 -39.31 -1.37
N LYS A 55 15.65 -39.68 -1.52
CA LYS A 55 16.55 -39.17 -2.56
C LYS A 55 16.08 -39.71 -3.91
N THR A 56 15.36 -38.90 -4.68
CA THR A 56 15.18 -39.11 -6.13
C THR A 56 15.12 -37.75 -6.82
N ALA A 57 15.57 -37.75 -8.08
CA ALA A 57 15.94 -36.65 -8.98
C ALA A 57 15.33 -35.26 -8.71
N ARG A 58 16.14 -34.20 -8.91
CA ARG A 58 15.70 -32.79 -8.98
C ARG A 58 14.66 -32.64 -10.11
N GLN A 59 13.40 -32.80 -9.75
CA GLN A 59 12.27 -32.32 -10.54
C GLN A 59 12.25 -30.79 -10.39
N GLU A 60 12.14 -30.07 -11.50
CA GLU A 60 12.00 -28.61 -11.48
C GLU A 60 10.84 -28.22 -10.56
N GLU A 61 11.04 -27.16 -9.77
CA GLU A 61 10.03 -26.63 -8.85
C GLU A 61 8.73 -26.35 -9.60
N PHE A 62 7.68 -27.08 -9.24
CA PHE A 62 6.32 -26.69 -9.60
C PHE A 62 6.05 -25.31 -8.99
N VAL A 63 5.92 -24.30 -9.85
CA VAL A 63 5.40 -22.99 -9.48
C VAL A 63 3.93 -23.21 -9.17
N PHE A 64 3.58 -23.23 -7.88
CA PHE A 64 2.19 -23.35 -7.46
C PHE A 64 1.43 -22.09 -7.84
N ASP A 65 0.47 -22.26 -8.74
CA ASP A 65 -0.48 -21.27 -9.22
C ASP A 65 -1.47 -20.91 -8.08
N GLU A 66 -1.46 -19.66 -7.62
CA GLU A 66 -2.48 -19.10 -6.72
C GLU A 66 -3.79 -18.78 -7.48
N GLY A 67 -4.20 -19.64 -8.41
CA GLY A 67 -5.50 -19.62 -9.08
C GLY A 67 -5.73 -18.47 -10.06
N MET A 68 -4.67 -17.88 -10.63
CA MET A 68 -4.78 -16.75 -11.57
C MET A 68 -3.87 -16.88 -12.82
N GLY A 69 -3.13 -17.99 -13.00
CA GLY A 69 -2.32 -18.22 -14.19
C GLY A 69 -1.08 -17.30 -14.34
N LEU A 70 -0.61 -16.67 -13.26
CA LEU A 70 0.47 -15.67 -13.24
C LEU A 70 1.89 -16.27 -13.13
N SER A 71 2.07 -17.55 -13.45
CA SER A 71 3.22 -18.33 -12.97
C SER A 71 4.37 -18.44 -13.99
N THR A 72 5.01 -17.32 -14.36
CA THR A 72 6.38 -17.37 -14.92
C THR A 72 7.37 -16.66 -14.00
N ARG A 73 8.59 -17.21 -13.85
CA ARG A 73 9.67 -16.61 -13.01
C ARG A 73 9.97 -15.16 -13.41
N THR A 74 9.82 -14.83 -14.69
CA THR A 74 9.99 -13.49 -15.25
C THR A 74 8.95 -12.50 -14.71
N GLN A 75 7.68 -12.89 -14.63
CA GLN A 75 6.60 -12.03 -14.11
C GLN A 75 6.74 -11.75 -12.61
N GLN A 76 7.19 -12.72 -11.80
CA GLN A 76 7.46 -12.50 -10.37
C GLN A 76 8.62 -11.52 -10.14
N TYR A 77 9.67 -11.60 -10.97
CA TYR A 77 10.81 -10.69 -10.90
C TYR A 77 10.40 -9.25 -11.27
N ASP A 78 9.59 -9.09 -12.32
CA ASP A 78 9.11 -7.79 -12.79
C ASP A 78 8.20 -7.09 -11.75
N LEU A 79 7.24 -7.83 -11.17
CA LEU A 79 6.36 -7.32 -10.10
C LEU A 79 7.12 -6.89 -8.85
N THR A 80 8.15 -7.64 -8.46
CA THR A 80 8.96 -7.32 -7.29
C THR A 80 9.82 -6.08 -7.52
N SER A 81 10.35 -5.95 -8.74
CA SER A 81 11.15 -4.80 -9.14
C SER A 81 10.32 -3.51 -9.08
N ILE A 82 9.14 -3.51 -9.70
CA ILE A 82 8.31 -2.30 -9.78
C ILE A 82 7.79 -1.83 -8.41
N ILE A 83 7.46 -2.75 -7.50
CA ILE A 83 7.03 -2.38 -6.14
C ILE A 83 8.15 -1.66 -5.40
N ASN A 84 9.38 -2.19 -5.48
CA ASN A 84 10.52 -1.58 -4.79
C ASN A 84 10.93 -0.25 -5.44
N GLU A 85 10.80 -0.12 -6.77
CA GLU A 85 11.02 1.13 -7.50
C GLU A 85 10.03 2.22 -7.06
N VAL A 86 8.72 1.93 -7.08
CA VAL A 86 7.68 2.88 -6.65
C VAL A 86 7.89 3.29 -5.19
N ARG A 87 8.22 2.34 -4.30
CA ARG A 87 8.56 2.66 -2.90
C ARG A 87 9.74 3.65 -2.82
N GLY A 88 10.81 3.42 -3.58
CA GLY A 88 11.95 4.32 -3.62
C GLY A 88 11.57 5.73 -4.09
N HIS A 89 10.73 5.85 -5.10
CA HIS A 89 10.24 7.14 -5.59
C HIS A 89 9.34 7.86 -4.57
N VAL A 90 8.41 7.13 -3.95
CA VAL A 90 7.53 7.69 -2.91
C VAL A 90 8.33 8.09 -1.67
N ASP A 91 9.34 7.31 -1.28
CA ASP A 91 10.24 7.62 -0.15
C ASP A 91 11.05 8.89 -0.43
N ALA A 92 11.61 9.02 -1.64
CA ALA A 92 12.35 10.22 -2.06
C ALA A 92 11.44 11.46 -2.16
N TRP A 93 10.20 11.30 -2.60
CA TRP A 93 9.21 12.38 -2.64
C TRP A 93 8.76 12.79 -1.23
N ARG A 94 8.55 11.82 -0.34
CA ARG A 94 8.16 12.07 1.06
C ARG A 94 9.25 12.83 1.84
N SER A 95 10.53 12.60 1.54
CA SER A 95 11.64 13.26 2.22
C SER A 95 11.88 14.71 1.81
N LEU A 96 11.14 15.22 0.81
CA LEU A 96 11.22 16.63 0.40
C LEU A 96 10.75 17.54 1.55
N PRO A 97 11.60 18.47 2.03
CA PRO A 97 11.35 19.23 3.25
C PRO A 97 10.23 20.27 3.09
N ASN A 98 10.08 20.82 1.88
CA ASN A 98 9.15 21.92 1.63
C ASN A 98 7.89 21.43 0.91
N PRO A 99 6.68 21.73 1.42
CA PRO A 99 5.42 21.35 0.78
C PRO A 99 5.27 21.87 -0.66
N SER A 100 5.89 22.99 -1.00
CA SER A 100 5.91 23.54 -2.37
C SER A 100 6.63 22.63 -3.37
N GLN A 101 7.53 21.76 -2.90
CA GLN A 101 8.26 20.81 -3.74
C GLN A 101 7.48 19.52 -4.00
N TRP A 102 6.37 19.30 -3.29
CA TRP A 102 5.62 18.04 -3.40
C TRP A 102 4.88 17.91 -4.74
N GLN A 103 4.73 18.99 -5.52
CA GLN A 103 4.07 18.98 -6.84
C GLN A 103 2.64 18.40 -6.81
N VAL A 104 1.93 18.63 -5.71
CA VAL A 104 0.53 18.26 -5.52
C VAL A 104 -0.33 19.52 -5.43
N THR A 105 -1.65 19.36 -5.50
CA THR A 105 -2.56 20.47 -5.24
C THR A 105 -2.41 21.02 -3.81
N PRO A 106 -2.65 22.34 -3.60
CA PRO A 106 -2.78 22.93 -2.27
C PRO A 106 -3.64 22.13 -1.28
N GLU A 107 -4.77 21.59 -1.73
CA GLU A 107 -5.65 20.75 -0.92
C GLU A 107 -4.97 19.45 -0.48
N THR A 108 -4.32 18.76 -1.42
CA THR A 108 -3.55 17.55 -1.14
C THR A 108 -2.37 17.85 -0.21
N ALA A 109 -1.68 18.98 -0.39
CA ALA A 109 -0.59 19.38 0.50
C ALA A 109 -1.07 19.58 1.94
N ARG A 110 -2.23 20.21 2.15
CA ARG A 110 -2.82 20.35 3.49
C ARG A 110 -3.21 19.01 4.11
N LEU A 111 -3.77 18.09 3.33
CA LEU A 111 -4.08 16.73 3.78
C LEU A 111 -2.82 15.95 4.16
N LEU A 112 -1.77 16.02 3.34
CA LEU A 112 -0.49 15.36 3.63
C LEU A 112 0.18 15.91 4.88
N GLN A 113 0.18 17.25 5.07
CA GLN A 113 0.67 17.86 6.31
C GLN A 113 -0.09 17.34 7.53
N HIS A 114 -1.41 17.25 7.42
CA HIS A 114 -2.26 16.73 8.48
C HIS A 114 -1.93 15.27 8.80
N TRP A 115 -1.93 14.38 7.81
CA TRP A 115 -1.66 12.95 8.04
C TRP A 115 -0.23 12.66 8.50
N ARG A 116 0.75 13.47 8.10
CA ARG A 116 2.15 13.29 8.50
C ARG A 116 2.46 13.86 9.87
N HIS A 117 1.94 15.04 10.20
CA HIS A 117 2.45 15.84 11.33
C HIS A 117 1.37 16.25 12.36
N HIS A 118 0.08 16.03 12.09
CA HIS A 118 -0.98 16.38 13.03
C HIS A 118 -0.81 15.62 14.36
N LYS A 119 -1.09 16.32 15.46
CA LYS A 119 -1.14 15.72 16.78
C LYS A 119 -2.54 15.17 17.02
N PHE A 120 -2.78 13.95 16.53
CA PHE A 120 -4.01 13.20 16.78
C PHE A 120 -4.25 13.01 18.27
N GLY A 121 -5.49 13.23 18.70
CA GLY A 121 -5.92 13.07 20.10
C GLY A 121 -6.07 11.61 20.51
N ASP A 122 -6.39 10.72 19.56
CA ASP A 122 -6.56 9.29 19.80
C ASP A 122 -6.00 8.44 18.64
N ILE A 123 -6.88 7.90 17.79
CA ILE A 123 -6.50 6.98 16.71
C ILE A 123 -5.82 7.76 15.58
N ARG A 124 -4.49 7.66 15.51
CA ARG A 124 -3.71 8.17 14.37
C ARG A 124 -3.50 7.12 13.27
N PRO A 125 -3.35 7.53 12.00
CA PRO A 125 -3.05 6.63 10.90
C PRO A 125 -1.75 5.83 11.13
N PHE A 126 -1.77 4.55 10.77
CA PHE A 126 -0.55 3.74 10.68
C PHE A 126 0.30 4.20 9.49
N PHE A 127 1.61 3.99 9.57
CA PHE A 127 2.53 4.31 8.47
C PHE A 127 2.10 3.64 7.16
N CYS A 128 1.68 2.37 7.21
CA CYS A 128 1.23 1.65 6.01
C CYS A 128 -0.06 2.22 5.41
N GLN A 129 -0.91 2.87 6.20
CA GLN A 129 -2.12 3.54 5.71
C GLN A 129 -1.74 4.84 5.00
N VAL A 130 -0.87 5.64 5.63
CA VAL A 130 -0.34 6.88 5.05
C VAL A 130 0.41 6.57 3.75
N GLU A 131 1.31 5.59 3.77
CA GLU A 131 2.06 5.16 2.59
C GLU A 131 1.15 4.70 1.45
N ALA A 132 0.07 3.96 1.75
CA ALA A 132 -0.86 3.51 0.72
C ALA A 132 -1.54 4.69 0.02
N VAL A 133 -1.99 5.70 0.77
CA VAL A 133 -2.63 6.89 0.22
C VAL A 133 -1.62 7.79 -0.50
N GLU A 134 -0.44 7.97 0.08
CA GLU A 134 0.68 8.69 -0.54
C GLU A 134 1.08 8.07 -1.88
N THR A 135 1.09 6.74 -1.98
CA THR A 135 1.38 6.04 -3.24
C THR A 135 0.33 6.37 -4.30
N ALA A 136 -0.96 6.36 -3.93
CA ALA A 136 -2.05 6.72 -4.84
C ALA A 136 -1.97 8.19 -5.29
N ILE A 137 -1.67 9.09 -4.35
CA ILE A 137 -1.45 10.52 -4.62
C ILE A 137 -0.26 10.71 -5.56
N TRP A 138 0.86 10.07 -5.26
CA TRP A 138 2.08 10.17 -6.06
C TRP A 138 1.83 9.71 -7.49
N LEU A 139 1.19 8.55 -7.68
CA LEU A 139 0.84 8.05 -9.02
C LEU A 139 -0.11 8.97 -9.79
N THR A 140 -1.00 9.70 -9.09
CA THR A 140 -2.04 10.52 -9.73
C THR A 140 -1.58 11.94 -10.03
N GLU A 141 -0.90 12.58 -9.09
CA GLU A 141 -0.57 14.00 -9.16
C GLU A 141 0.90 14.24 -9.55
N VAL A 142 1.82 13.42 -9.05
CA VAL A 142 3.27 13.68 -9.13
C VAL A 142 3.93 12.93 -10.29
N ALA A 143 3.64 11.64 -10.43
CA ALA A 143 4.23 10.77 -11.44
C ALA A 143 4.04 11.28 -12.87
N PRO A 144 2.86 11.82 -13.28
CA PRO A 144 2.69 12.35 -14.63
C PRO A 144 3.58 13.56 -14.96
N GLN A 145 4.04 14.27 -13.93
CA GLN A 145 4.88 15.47 -14.06
C GLN A 145 6.37 15.18 -13.85
N SER A 146 6.71 13.95 -13.44
CA SER A 146 8.07 13.55 -13.07
C SER A 146 8.68 12.61 -14.10
N ARG A 147 9.96 12.82 -14.41
CA ARG A 147 10.74 11.90 -15.26
C ARG A 147 10.74 10.47 -14.71
N HIS A 148 10.74 10.32 -13.39
CA HIS A 148 10.73 9.03 -12.70
C HIS A 148 9.35 8.37 -12.66
N GLY A 149 8.28 9.12 -12.93
CA GLY A 149 6.92 8.56 -12.95
C GLY A 149 6.58 7.80 -14.24
N LYS A 150 7.29 8.08 -15.35
CA LYS A 150 6.98 7.49 -16.65
C LYS A 150 7.04 5.96 -16.65
N GLY A 151 8.09 5.37 -16.06
CA GLY A 151 8.26 3.91 -15.99
C GLY A 151 7.10 3.22 -15.27
N PRO A 152 6.80 3.61 -14.02
CA PRO A 152 5.65 3.09 -13.29
C PRO A 152 4.29 3.30 -13.97
N LEU A 153 4.05 4.47 -14.56
CA LEU A 153 2.80 4.74 -15.28
C LEU A 153 2.66 3.90 -16.55
N ASP A 154 3.73 3.74 -17.33
CA ASP A 154 3.74 2.89 -18.53
C ASP A 154 3.50 1.41 -18.15
N HIS A 155 4.10 0.94 -17.06
CA HIS A 155 3.85 -0.40 -16.53
C HIS A 155 2.38 -0.59 -16.13
N LEU A 156 1.80 0.35 -15.38
CA LEU A 156 0.38 0.30 -14.99
C LEU A 156 -0.54 0.35 -16.21
N ALA A 157 -0.23 1.19 -17.21
CA ALA A 157 -1.02 1.27 -18.43
C ALA A 157 -1.02 -0.06 -19.20
N ARG A 158 0.15 -0.69 -19.37
CA ARG A 158 0.28 -2.01 -20.01
C ARG A 158 -0.49 -3.09 -19.25
N ALA A 159 -0.32 -3.17 -17.93
CA ALA A 159 -1.04 -4.13 -17.10
C ALA A 159 -2.57 -3.96 -17.18
N ASN A 160 -3.05 -2.72 -17.33
CA ASN A 160 -4.47 -2.45 -17.54
C ASN A 160 -4.95 -2.86 -18.94
N LEU A 161 -4.17 -2.57 -19.99
CA LEU A 161 -4.49 -2.98 -21.36
C LEU A 161 -4.61 -4.50 -21.49
N ASP A 162 -3.70 -5.24 -20.86
CA ASP A 162 -3.68 -6.70 -20.90
C ASP A 162 -4.86 -7.32 -20.12
N ALA A 163 -5.38 -6.64 -19.10
CA ALA A 163 -6.46 -7.14 -18.26
C ALA A 163 -7.86 -6.73 -18.75
N ASN A 164 -8.10 -5.42 -18.91
CA ASN A 164 -9.31 -4.86 -19.49
C ASN A 164 -9.08 -3.37 -19.85
N PRO A 165 -8.99 -3.01 -21.14
CA PRO A 165 -8.45 -1.72 -21.59
C PRO A 165 -9.37 -0.52 -21.33
N GLU A 166 -10.63 -0.70 -20.95
CA GLU A 166 -11.61 0.40 -20.85
C GLU A 166 -11.59 1.13 -19.51
N LEU A 167 -11.00 0.52 -18.47
CA LEU A 167 -11.02 1.06 -17.12
C LEU A 167 -9.61 1.04 -16.52
N MET A 168 -9.14 2.21 -16.08
CA MET A 168 -7.92 2.27 -15.27
C MET A 168 -8.19 1.63 -13.91
N ARG A 169 -7.40 0.61 -13.59
CA ARG A 169 -7.45 -0.16 -12.33
C ARG A 169 -6.13 0.03 -11.60
N LEU A 170 -6.27 0.39 -10.33
CA LEU A 170 -5.20 0.42 -9.37
C LEU A 170 -5.61 -0.42 -8.17
N ALA A 171 -4.73 -1.31 -7.72
CA ALA A 171 -4.97 -2.16 -6.56
C ALA A 171 -3.97 -1.84 -5.45
N LEU A 172 -4.49 -1.55 -4.26
CA LEU A 172 -3.69 -1.42 -3.04
C LEU A 172 -3.83 -2.72 -2.23
N LYS A 173 -2.75 -3.52 -2.15
CA LYS A 173 -2.74 -4.77 -1.38
C LYS A 173 -2.36 -4.50 0.08
N LEU A 174 -3.33 -4.66 0.98
CA LEU A 174 -3.17 -4.43 2.42
C LEU A 174 -3.53 -5.68 3.24
N ALA A 175 -2.72 -5.97 4.26
CA ALA A 175 -2.95 -7.08 5.17
C ALA A 175 -4.27 -6.93 5.97
N THR A 176 -4.80 -8.04 6.48
CA THR A 176 -5.89 -8.03 7.46
C THR A 176 -5.41 -7.35 8.75
N GLY A 177 -6.25 -6.49 9.33
CA GLY A 177 -5.88 -5.67 10.48
C GLY A 177 -5.13 -4.38 10.17
N ALA A 178 -4.63 -4.17 8.94
CA ALA A 178 -3.91 -2.95 8.56
C ALA A 178 -4.78 -1.68 8.46
N GLY A 179 -6.11 -1.79 8.62
CA GLY A 179 -7.05 -0.67 8.52
C GLY A 179 -7.37 -0.26 7.09
N LYS A 180 -7.74 -1.22 6.24
CA LYS A 180 -8.19 -0.99 4.85
C LYS A 180 -9.26 0.08 4.74
N THR A 181 -10.25 0.05 5.62
CA THR A 181 -11.35 1.03 5.63
C THR A 181 -10.87 2.45 5.95
N THR A 182 -9.83 2.61 6.78
CA THR A 182 -9.19 3.92 7.01
C THR A 182 -8.58 4.46 5.73
N VAL A 183 -7.87 3.62 4.97
CA VAL A 183 -7.29 4.00 3.67
C VAL A 183 -8.37 4.39 2.68
N MET A 184 -9.50 3.65 2.65
CA MET A 184 -10.65 4.03 1.84
C MET A 184 -11.19 5.42 2.22
N ALA A 185 -11.37 5.69 3.52
CA ALA A 185 -11.82 6.99 4.00
C ALA A 185 -10.85 8.10 3.59
N MET A 186 -9.54 7.92 3.80
CA MET A 186 -8.52 8.89 3.41
C MET A 186 -8.50 9.16 1.89
N LEU A 187 -8.65 8.12 1.05
CA LEU A 187 -8.78 8.27 -0.40
C LEU A 187 -10.03 9.04 -0.80
N ILE A 188 -11.18 8.73 -0.19
CA ILE A 188 -12.43 9.45 -0.42
C ILE A 188 -12.28 10.92 -0.02
N ALA A 189 -11.70 11.21 1.16
CA ALA A 189 -11.45 12.58 1.61
C ALA A 189 -10.57 13.35 0.60
N TRP A 190 -9.45 12.76 0.18
CA TRP A 190 -8.56 13.35 -0.81
C TRP A 190 -9.26 13.66 -2.13
N GLN A 191 -9.99 12.69 -2.66
CA GLN A 191 -10.73 12.81 -3.92
C GLN A 191 -11.84 13.87 -3.82
N THR A 192 -12.68 13.80 -2.77
CA THR A 192 -13.81 14.73 -2.58
C THR A 192 -13.34 16.17 -2.37
N VAL A 193 -12.37 16.41 -1.48
CA VAL A 193 -11.89 17.77 -1.18
C VAL A 193 -11.33 18.43 -2.45
N ASN A 194 -10.51 17.68 -3.20
CA ASN A 194 -9.97 18.19 -4.46
C ASN A 194 -11.05 18.41 -5.53
N ALA A 195 -11.99 17.47 -5.70
CA ALA A 195 -13.08 17.60 -6.68
C ALA A 195 -13.97 18.83 -6.40
N VAL A 196 -14.25 19.12 -5.13
CA VAL A 196 -15.05 20.29 -4.73
C VAL A 196 -14.28 21.60 -4.95
N ARG A 197 -12.99 21.63 -4.61
CA ARG A 197 -12.16 22.84 -4.75
C ARG A 197 -11.73 23.10 -6.19
N ARG A 198 -11.72 22.07 -7.05
CA ARG A 198 -11.25 22.12 -8.44
C ARG A 198 -12.27 21.47 -9.39
N PRO A 199 -13.45 22.07 -9.58
CA PRO A 199 -14.54 21.46 -10.37
C PRO A 199 -14.20 21.24 -11.85
N GLY A 200 -13.20 21.96 -12.40
CA GLY A 200 -12.71 21.75 -13.78
C GLY A 200 -11.69 20.61 -13.93
N SER A 201 -11.20 20.03 -12.84
CA SER A 201 -10.23 18.93 -12.89
C SER A 201 -10.92 17.61 -13.22
N ARG A 202 -10.33 16.86 -14.16
CA ARG A 202 -10.76 15.49 -14.48
C ARG A 202 -10.04 14.42 -13.65
N HIS A 203 -9.12 14.82 -12.77
CA HIS A 203 -8.32 13.91 -11.97
C HIS A 203 -9.00 13.49 -10.66
N PHE A 204 -10.09 14.18 -10.27
CA PHE A 204 -10.74 13.97 -8.99
C PHE A 204 -12.24 13.70 -9.15
N THR A 205 -12.79 12.91 -8.24
CA THR A 205 -14.22 12.56 -8.23
C THR A 205 -14.89 12.88 -6.90
N ARG A 206 -16.19 13.13 -6.96
CA ARG A 206 -17.11 13.21 -5.82
C ARG A 206 -18.07 12.01 -5.73
N GLY A 207 -18.04 11.14 -6.72
CA GLY A 207 -18.88 9.94 -6.78
C GLY A 207 -18.06 8.69 -6.53
N PHE A 208 -18.50 7.86 -5.60
CA PHE A 208 -17.85 6.60 -5.22
C PHE A 208 -18.85 5.46 -5.21
N LEU A 209 -18.47 4.33 -5.80
CA LEU A 209 -19.18 3.07 -5.71
C LEU A 209 -18.37 2.12 -4.82
N VAL A 210 -18.95 1.69 -3.70
CA VAL A 210 -18.32 0.72 -2.79
C VAL A 210 -19.03 -0.62 -2.92
N CYS A 211 -18.36 -1.57 -3.58
CA CYS A 211 -18.86 -2.93 -3.73
C CYS A 211 -18.41 -3.80 -2.55
N THR A 212 -19.31 -4.60 -2.00
CA THR A 212 -19.05 -5.50 -0.86
C THR A 212 -19.69 -6.87 -1.09
N PRO A 213 -19.16 -7.95 -0.50
CA PRO A 213 -19.66 -9.30 -0.73
C PRO A 213 -21.03 -9.60 -0.07
N GLY A 214 -21.57 -8.69 0.74
CA GLY A 214 -22.85 -8.90 1.40
C GLY A 214 -23.27 -7.75 2.31
N LEU A 215 -24.53 -7.76 2.75
CA LEU A 215 -25.16 -6.68 3.53
C LEU A 215 -24.42 -6.41 4.85
N THR A 216 -23.94 -7.44 5.52
CA THR A 216 -23.18 -7.29 6.78
C THR A 216 -21.92 -6.46 6.62
N ILE A 217 -21.19 -6.61 5.51
CA ILE A 217 -19.98 -5.82 5.25
C ILE A 217 -20.36 -4.42 4.80
N ARG A 218 -21.39 -4.28 3.96
CA ARG A 218 -21.95 -2.98 3.58
C ARG A 218 -22.30 -2.13 4.80
N ASP A 219 -23.02 -2.71 5.76
CA ASP A 219 -23.50 -1.99 6.94
C ASP A 219 -22.34 -1.57 7.85
N ARG A 220 -21.26 -2.36 7.93
CA ARG A 220 -20.02 -1.98 8.62
C ARG A 220 -19.27 -0.84 7.93
N LEU A 221 -19.42 -0.68 6.62
CA LEU A 221 -18.79 0.41 5.87
C LEU A 221 -19.58 1.74 5.94
N ARG A 222 -20.67 1.81 6.71
CA ARG A 222 -21.40 3.08 6.95
C ARG A 222 -20.51 4.19 7.52
N VAL A 223 -19.45 3.81 8.23
CA VAL A 223 -18.40 4.71 8.75
C VAL A 223 -17.68 5.53 7.66
N LEU A 224 -17.83 5.16 6.38
CA LEU A 224 -17.34 5.93 5.22
C LEU A 224 -18.31 7.04 4.79
N GLN A 225 -19.51 7.13 5.37
CA GLN A 225 -20.44 8.21 5.08
C GLN A 225 -20.10 9.41 5.97
N PRO A 226 -19.93 10.62 5.41
CA PRO A 226 -19.58 11.81 6.19
C PRO A 226 -20.63 12.21 7.24
N ASN A 227 -21.90 11.88 6.99
CA ASN A 227 -23.02 12.21 7.87
C ASN A 227 -23.32 11.13 8.92
N ASP A 228 -22.62 9.99 8.88
CA ASP A 228 -22.79 8.95 9.89
C ASP A 228 -22.24 9.46 11.25
N PRO A 229 -22.94 9.22 12.37
CA PRO A 229 -22.45 9.62 13.69
C PRO A 229 -21.08 9.02 14.04
N ASP A 230 -20.80 7.80 13.55
CA ASP A 230 -19.56 7.04 13.79
C ASP A 230 -18.59 7.18 12.60
N SER A 231 -18.65 8.32 11.91
CA SER A 231 -17.89 8.53 10.70
C SER A 231 -16.38 8.60 10.96
N TYR A 232 -15.61 7.84 10.19
CA TYR A 232 -14.15 7.82 10.32
C TYR A 232 -13.50 9.17 10.06
N TYR A 233 -14.14 10.08 9.31
CA TYR A 233 -13.59 11.42 9.08
C TYR A 233 -13.48 12.22 10.38
N LYS A 234 -14.48 12.08 11.27
CA LYS A 234 -14.54 12.77 12.55
C LYS A 234 -13.79 11.99 13.63
N ASP A 235 -14.14 10.71 13.80
CA ASP A 235 -13.64 9.89 14.92
C ASP A 235 -12.13 9.63 14.86
N ARG A 236 -11.55 9.67 13.66
CA ARG A 236 -10.10 9.49 13.44
C ARG A 236 -9.41 10.77 12.99
N GLU A 237 -10.10 11.91 13.07
CA GLU A 237 -9.57 13.22 12.69
C GLU A 237 -8.91 13.19 11.29
N LEU A 238 -9.52 12.54 10.28
CA LEU A 238 -8.84 12.33 8.99
C LEU A 238 -8.80 13.57 8.10
N VAL A 239 -9.64 14.57 8.39
CA VAL A 239 -9.72 15.81 7.63
C VAL A 239 -9.30 16.97 8.55
N PRO A 240 -8.46 17.91 8.07
CA PRO A 240 -8.13 19.10 8.83
C PRO A 240 -9.39 19.89 9.21
N GLY A 241 -9.41 20.43 10.43
CA GLY A 241 -10.40 21.43 10.84
C GLY A 241 -10.30 22.74 10.06
#